data_AF-A0A1R4H7G5-F1
#
_entry.id   AF-A0A1R4H7G5-F1
#
_cell.length_a   1.000
_cell.length_b   1.000
_cell.length_c   1.000
_cell.angle_alpha   90.00
_cell.angle_beta   90.00
_cell.angle_gamma   90.00
#
_symmetry.space_group_name_H-M   'P 1'
#
loop_
_entity.id
_entity.type
_entity.pdbx_description
1 polymer ?
#
loop_
_entity_poly.entity_id
_entity_poly.type
_entity_poly.pdbx_seq_one_letter_code
_entity_poly.pdbx_strand_id
1 'polypeptide(L)'
;MQALYDVSAAKKPTNVSVNSDLIKKAKALNINLSAAMEQKLIELIRQQQAADWLASNQTAITGYNQLVEEHGVFADELRSF
;
A
#
# COMPACT_ATOMS: atom_id res chain seq x y z
N MET A 1 7.81 5.87 8.39
CA MET A 1 7.08 5.43 7.18
C MET A 1 8.12 5.03 6.15
N GLN A 2 8.24 3.73 5.83
CA GLN A 2 9.12 3.31 4.73
C GLN A 2 8.59 3.91 3.42
N ALA A 3 9.48 4.42 2.58
CA ALA A 3 9.11 4.93 1.26
C ALA A 3 8.63 3.75 0.39
N LEU A 4 7.44 3.90 -0.22
CA LEU A 4 6.82 2.88 -1.09
C LEU A 4 7.73 2.50 -2.28
N TYR A 5 8.53 3.44 -2.76
CA TYR A 5 9.53 3.29 -3.82
C TYR A 5 10.50 4.48 -3.79
N ASP A 6 11.64 4.36 -4.50
CA ASP A 6 12.59 5.46 -4.67
C ASP A 6 12.08 6.48 -5.70
N VAL A 7 11.72 7.67 -5.23
CA VAL A 7 11.22 8.78 -6.07
C VAL A 7 12.30 9.41 -6.95
N SER A 8 13.58 9.18 -6.65
CA SER A 8 14.72 9.70 -7.41
C SER A 8 15.21 8.74 -8.50
N ALA A 9 14.67 7.51 -8.53
CA ALA A 9 15.03 6.51 -9.51
C ALA A 9 14.66 6.97 -10.92
N ALA A 10 15.58 6.80 -11.87
CA ALA A 10 15.35 7.15 -13.26
C ALA A 10 14.20 6.31 -13.87
N LYS A 11 13.28 6.98 -14.57
CA LYS A 11 12.19 6.30 -15.29
C LYS A 11 12.78 5.41 -16.37
N LYS A 12 12.59 4.09 -16.24
CA LYS A 12 12.97 3.13 -17.28
C LYS A 12 11.78 2.89 -18.21
N PRO A 13 11.96 2.95 -19.54
CA PRO A 13 10.93 2.53 -20.47
C PRO A 13 10.73 1.02 -20.34
N THR A 14 9.53 0.61 -19.97
CA THR A 14 9.15 -0.80 -19.84
C THR A 14 8.17 -1.15 -20.96
N ASN A 15 8.48 -2.19 -21.74
CA ASN A 15 7.55 -2.72 -22.74
C ASN A 15 6.44 -3.48 -22.03
N VAL A 16 5.21 -3.00 -22.19
CA VAL A 16 4.01 -3.55 -21.55
C VAL A 16 2.95 -3.83 -22.59
N SER A 17 2.32 -5.01 -22.51
CA SER A 17 1.22 -5.39 -23.39
C SER A 17 -0.09 -4.83 -22.84
N VAL A 18 -0.67 -3.84 -23.54
CA VAL A 18 -1.94 -3.20 -23.18
C VAL A 18 -2.89 -3.28 -24.37
N ASN A 19 -4.20 -3.39 -24.10
CA ASN A 19 -5.22 -3.42 -25.14
C ASN A 19 -5.11 -2.21 -26.07
N SER A 20 -5.05 -2.46 -27.38
CA SER A 20 -4.83 -1.43 -28.39
C SER A 20 -5.96 -0.40 -28.49
N ASP A 21 -7.21 -0.79 -28.20
CA ASP A 21 -8.36 0.10 -28.15
C ASP A 21 -8.29 1.04 -26.94
N LEU A 22 -7.84 0.54 -25.78
CA LEU A 22 -7.59 1.37 -24.60
C LEU A 22 -6.53 2.44 -24.87
N ILE A 23 -5.44 2.08 -25.57
CA ILE A 23 -4.40 3.04 -25.96
C ILE A 23 -4.98 4.11 -26.89
N LYS A 24 -5.79 3.71 -27.87
CA LYS A 24 -6.43 4.65 -28.81
C LYS A 24 -7.36 5.62 -28.09
N LYS A 25 -8.23 5.12 -27.22
CA LYS A 25 -9.14 5.94 -26.41
C LYS A 25 -8.38 6.89 -25.48
N ALA A 26 -7.36 6.39 -24.79
CA ALA A 26 -6.54 7.21 -23.91
C ALA A 26 -5.82 8.34 -24.67
N LYS A 27 -5.26 8.05 -25.85
CA LYS A 27 -4.68 9.08 -26.74
C LYS A 27 -5.72 10.09 -27.21
N ALA A 28 -6.91 9.64 -27.63
CA ALA A 28 -7.99 10.52 -28.06
C ALA A 28 -8.45 11.47 -26.93
N LEU A 29 -8.37 11.02 -25.68
CA LEU A 29 -8.70 11.79 -24.48
C LEU A 29 -7.51 12.60 -23.92
N ASN A 30 -6.37 12.66 -24.62
CA ASN A 30 -5.13 13.31 -24.15
C ASN A 30 -4.64 12.79 -22.77
N ILE A 31 -4.94 11.54 -22.44
CA ILE A 31 -4.47 10.92 -21.20
C ILE A 31 -2.99 10.55 -21.35
N ASN A 32 -2.17 10.95 -20.38
CA ASN A 32 -0.78 10.54 -20.32
C ASN A 32 -0.68 9.10 -19.78
N LEU A 33 -0.53 8.12 -20.67
CA LEU A 33 -0.46 6.71 -20.31
C LEU A 33 0.66 6.40 -19.30
N SER A 34 1.83 7.03 -19.45
CA SER A 34 2.95 6.80 -18.54
C SER A 34 2.62 7.23 -17.13
N ALA A 35 2.04 8.43 -16.97
CA ALA A 35 1.63 8.93 -15.65
C ALA A 35 0.50 8.11 -15.03
N ALA A 36 -0.51 7.74 -15.83
CA ALA A 36 -1.64 6.93 -15.36
C ALA A 36 -1.19 5.54 -14.92
N MET A 37 -0.27 4.92 -15.67
CA MET A 37 0.27 3.60 -15.34
C MET A 37 1.13 3.65 -14.08
N GLU A 38 1.97 4.67 -13.93
CA GLU A 38 2.78 4.91 -12.74
C GLU A 38 1.91 5.09 -11.50
N GLN A 39 0.88 5.93 -11.56
CA GLN A 39 -0.09 6.13 -10.48
C GLN A 39 -0.81 4.84 -10.08
N LYS A 40 -1.30 4.08 -11.06
CA LYS A 40 -1.98 2.81 -10.78
C LYS A 40 -1.04 1.76 -10.19
N LEU A 41 0.21 1.72 -10.62
CA LEU A 41 1.20 0.82 -10.07
C LEU A 41 1.50 1.15 -8.60
N ILE A 42 1.63 2.43 -8.25
CA ILE A 42 1.82 2.88 -6.87
C ILE A 42 0.63 2.47 -5.99
N GLU A 43 -0.60 2.65 -6.49
CA GLU A 43 -1.82 2.27 -5.77
C GLU A 43 -1.85 0.76 -5.49
N LEU A 44 -1.54 -0.07 -6.49
CA LEU A 44 -1.48 -1.53 -6.34
C LEU A 44 -0.40 -1.97 -5.36
N ILE A 45 0.81 -1.40 -5.46
CA ILE A 45 1.91 -1.69 -4.52
C ILE A 45 1.50 -1.33 -3.10
N ARG A 46 0.87 -0.17 -2.92
CA ARG A 46 0.39 0.28 -1.60
C ARG A 46 -0.67 -0.65 -1.03
N GLN A 47 -1.62 -1.08 -1.86
CA GLN A 47 -2.65 -2.03 -1.45
C GLN A 47 -2.05 -3.38 -1.03
N GLN A 48 -1.10 -3.91 -1.83
CA GLN A 48 -0.44 -5.17 -1.52
C GLN A 48 0.41 -5.06 -0.24
N GLN A 49 1.21 -4.01 -0.09
CA GLN A 49 2.00 -3.80 1.13
C GLN A 49 1.12 -3.62 2.37
N ALA A 50 -0.03 -2.95 2.24
CA ALA A 50 -0.99 -2.82 3.33
C ALA A 50 -1.60 -4.18 3.70
N ALA A 51 -1.94 -5.00 2.71
CA ALA A 51 -2.44 -6.36 2.92
C ALA A 51 -1.38 -7.27 3.57
N ASP A 52 -0.14 -7.21 3.10
CA ASP A 52 0.98 -7.98 3.64
C ASP A 52 1.32 -7.52 5.07
N TRP A 53 1.28 -6.21 5.34
CA TRP A 53 1.46 -5.66 6.68
C TRP A 53 0.35 -6.12 7.63
N LEU A 54 -0.91 -6.10 7.17
CA LEU A 54 -2.05 -6.58 7.96
C LEU A 54 -1.88 -8.07 8.27
N ALA A 55 -1.53 -8.89 7.28
CA ALA A 55 -1.31 -10.32 7.46
C ALA A 55 -0.14 -10.62 8.41
N SER A 56 0.98 -9.89 8.28
CA SER A 56 2.16 -10.08 9.12
C SER A 56 1.94 -9.59 10.56
N ASN A 57 1.21 -8.49 10.75
CA ASN A 57 0.93 -7.95 12.08
C ASN A 57 -0.25 -8.64 12.76
N GLN A 58 -1.05 -9.44 12.06
CA GLN A 58 -2.18 -10.12 12.67
C GLN A 58 -1.74 -11.05 13.81
N THR A 59 -0.62 -11.75 13.66
CA THR A 59 -0.04 -12.59 14.72
C THR A 59 0.53 -11.76 15.87
N ALA A 60 1.20 -10.65 15.58
CA ALA A 60 1.77 -9.77 16.61
C ALA A 60 0.69 -9.01 17.40
N ILE A 61 -0.37 -8.56 16.72
CA ILE A 61 -1.54 -7.90 17.31
C ILE A 61 -2.35 -8.91 18.12
N THR A 62 -2.55 -10.14 17.63
CA THR A 62 -3.26 -11.17 18.39
C THR A 62 -2.50 -11.54 19.66
N GLY A 63 -1.17 -11.70 19.58
CA GLY A 63 -0.33 -11.97 20.76
C GLY A 63 -0.33 -10.81 21.76
N TYR A 64 -0.29 -9.56 21.28
CA TYR A 64 -0.41 -8.39 22.15
C TYR A 64 -1.81 -8.27 22.78
N ASN A 65 -2.87 -8.52 22.01
CA ASN A 65 -4.25 -8.47 22.51
C ASN A 65 -4.50 -9.56 23.58
N GLN A 66 -3.99 -10.78 23.38
CA GLN A 66 -4.06 -11.83 24.41
C GLN A 66 -3.29 -11.45 25.66
N LEU A 67 -2.10 -10.85 25.52
CA LEU A 67 -1.32 -10.36 26.66
C LEU A 67 -2.07 -9.25 27.43
N VAL A 68 -2.76 -8.35 26.73
CA VAL A 68 -3.59 -7.30 27.33
C VAL A 68 -4.86 -7.87 27.97
N GLU A 69 -5.47 -8.92 27.41
CA GLU A 69 -6.62 -9.62 28.02
C GLU A 69 -6.21 -10.40 29.28
N GLU A 70 -5.04 -11.05 29.28
CA GLU A 70 -4.56 -11.85 30.41
C GLU A 70 -3.93 -11.02 31.53
N HIS A 71 -3.18 -9.96 31.20
CA HIS A 71 -2.41 -9.18 32.17
C HIS A 71 -2.93 -7.76 32.40
N GLY A 72 -3.96 -7.32 31.67
CA GLY A 72 -4.40 -5.94 31.68
C GLY A 72 -3.41 -5.00 30.96
N VAL A 73 -3.80 -3.74 30.81
CA VAL A 73 -2.92 -2.69 30.27
C VAL A 73 -2.23 -1.97 31.43
N PHE A 74 -0.96 -1.62 31.27
CA PHE A 74 -0.17 -0.90 32.31
C PHE A 74 -0.84 0.41 32.78
N ALA A 75 -1.69 1.01 31.95
CA ALA A 75 -2.42 2.24 32.26
C ALA A 75 -3.79 2.01 32.96
N ASP A 76 -4.19 0.76 33.20
CA ASP A 76 -5.50 0.47 33.80
C ASP A 76 -5.54 0.86 35.29
N GLU A 77 -4.40 0.85 35.99
CA GLU A 77 -4.27 1.40 37.36
C GLU A 77 -4.19 2.94 37.41
N LEU A 78 -4.05 3.62 36.25
CA LEU A 78 -3.98 5.08 36.13
C LEU A 78 -5.26 5.70 35.54
N ARG A 79 -6.26 4.89 35.19
CA ARG A 79 -7.59 5.38 34.78
C ARG A 79 -8.38 5.88 35.98
N SER A 80 -8.13 7.13 36.35
CA SER A 80 -9.05 7.91 37.19
C SER A 80 -10.05 8.60 36.26
N PHE A 81 -11.36 8.39 36.48
CA PHE A 81 -12.44 9.11 35.81
C PHE A 81 -12.70 10.47 36.46
#